data_AF-A0A8H6HH38-F1
#
_entry.id   AF-A0A8H6HH38-F1
#
_cell.length_a   1.000
_cell.length_b   1.000
_cell.length_c   1.000
_cell.angle_alpha   90.00
_cell.angle_beta   90.00
_cell.angle_gamma   90.00
#
_symmetry.space_group_name_H-M   'P 1'
#
loop_
_entity.id
_entity.type
_entity.pdbx_description
1 polymer ?
#
loop_
_entity_poly.entity_id
_entity_poly.type
_entity_poly.pdbx_seq_one_letter_code
_entity_poly.pdbx_strand_id
1 'polypeptide(L)'
;MLAYNRELLSYRQTAEWGNRALQGAFGRLRVPLEVNNIERRGDLLETCVRLHNLRTREVGINQIKQVYEACWRRTDHDHRVWEDFRSILFSDQRQNDRVSRYHIHVEYD
;
A
#
# COMPACT_ATOMS: atom_id res chain seq x y z
N MET A 1 -11.22 19.09 -11.73
CA MET A 1 -11.94 17.84 -12.07
C MET A 1 -11.03 16.76 -12.66
N LEU A 2 -10.24 17.04 -13.71
CA LEU A 2 -9.29 16.05 -14.29
C LEU A 2 -8.15 15.63 -13.34
N ALA A 3 -7.54 16.56 -12.61
CA ALA A 3 -6.48 16.26 -11.64
C ALA A 3 -6.99 15.37 -10.49
N TYR A 4 -8.17 15.69 -9.94
CA TYR A 4 -8.88 14.91 -8.93
C TYR A 4 -9.06 13.44 -9.35
N ASN A 5 -9.62 13.21 -10.54
CA ASN A 5 -9.85 11.85 -11.05
C ASN A 5 -8.54 11.08 -11.28
N ARG A 6 -7.46 11.76 -11.70
CA ARG A 6 -6.14 11.14 -11.91
C ARG A 6 -5.52 10.66 -10.60
N GLU A 7 -5.64 11.44 -9.54
CA GLU A 7 -5.05 11.10 -8.24
C GLU A 7 -5.77 9.92 -7.57
N LEU A 8 -7.11 9.92 -7.60
CA LEU A 8 -7.94 8.78 -7.16
C LEU A 8 -7.62 7.50 -7.94
N LEU A 9 -7.48 7.62 -9.26
CA LEU A 9 -7.14 6.48 -10.13
C LEU A 9 -5.72 5.97 -9.84
N SER A 10 -4.75 6.85 -9.64
CA SER A 10 -3.37 6.49 -9.28
C SER A 10 -3.30 5.74 -7.95
N TYR A 11 -4.08 6.15 -6.95
CA TYR A 11 -4.17 5.44 -5.67
C TYR A 11 -4.81 4.05 -5.80
N ARG A 12 -5.88 3.91 -6.59
CA ARG A 12 -6.47 2.59 -6.84
C ARG A 12 -5.48 1.67 -7.56
N GLN A 13 -4.75 2.21 -8.55
CA GLN A 13 -3.75 1.47 -9.29
C GLN A 13 -2.66 0.89 -8.39
N THR A 14 -2.23 1.58 -7.32
CA THR A 14 -1.23 1.01 -6.42
C THR A 14 -1.72 -0.21 -5.65
N ALA A 15 -2.96 -0.18 -5.18
CA ALA A 15 -3.56 -1.35 -4.53
C ALA A 15 -3.71 -2.51 -5.53
N GLU A 16 -4.15 -2.22 -6.76
CA GLU A 16 -4.26 -3.21 -7.83
C GLU A 16 -2.91 -3.81 -8.22
N TRP A 17 -1.85 -2.99 -8.34
CA TRP A 17 -0.50 -3.45 -8.62
C TRP A 17 0.03 -4.34 -7.51
N GLY A 18 -0.11 -3.93 -6.25
CA GLY A 18 0.30 -4.74 -5.10
C GLY A 18 -0.42 -6.09 -5.05
N ASN A 19 -1.75 -6.08 -5.16
CA ASN A 19 -2.56 -7.29 -5.13
C ASN A 19 -2.23 -8.23 -6.30
N ARG A 20 -2.11 -7.70 -7.52
CA ARG A 20 -1.75 -8.49 -8.70
C ARG A 20 -0.35 -9.07 -8.59
N ALA A 21 0.62 -8.30 -8.09
CA ALA A 21 1.99 -8.75 -7.94
C ALA A 21 2.10 -9.87 -6.89
N LEU A 22 1.37 -9.76 -5.79
CA LEU A 22 1.29 -10.81 -4.76
C LEU A 22 0.63 -12.08 -5.30
N GLN A 23 -0.52 -11.95 -5.99
CA GLN A 23 -1.20 -13.07 -6.63
C GLN A 23 -0.33 -13.77 -7.67
N GLY A 24 0.38 -13.01 -8.51
CA GLY A 24 1.30 -13.56 -9.51
C GLY A 24 2.49 -14.29 -8.89
N ALA A 25 3.06 -13.75 -7.80
CA ALA A 25 4.20 -14.35 -7.12
C ALA A 25 3.85 -15.69 -6.46
N PHE A 26 2.61 -15.85 -5.96
CA PHE A 26 2.17 -17.03 -5.23
C PHE A 26 1.02 -17.78 -5.93
N GLY A 27 0.90 -17.69 -7.26
CA GLY A 27 -0.21 -18.29 -8.01
C GLY A 27 -0.33 -19.83 -7.89
N ARG A 28 0.71 -20.49 -7.40
CA ARG A 28 0.74 -21.95 -7.13
C ARG A 28 0.59 -22.30 -5.65
N LEU A 29 0.52 -21.32 -4.75
CA LEU A 29 0.32 -21.56 -3.32
C LEU A 29 -1.13 -21.99 -3.11
N ARG A 30 -1.34 -23.26 -2.74
CA ARG A 30 -2.67 -23.87 -2.50
C ARG A 30 -2.92 -24.16 -1.01
N VAL A 31 -2.27 -23.43 -0.12
CA VAL A 31 -2.42 -23.60 1.32
C VAL A 31 -3.68 -22.87 1.79
N PRO A 32 -4.62 -23.55 2.48
CA PRO A 32 -5.82 -22.90 3.03
C PRO A 32 -5.46 -21.86 4.10
N LEU A 33 -6.21 -20.75 4.13
CA LEU A 33 -6.16 -19.79 5.23
C LEU A 33 -7.11 -20.26 6.34
N GLU A 34 -6.58 -20.94 7.34
CA GLU A 34 -7.35 -21.49 8.46
C GLU A 34 -7.97 -20.38 9.31
N VAL A 35 -9.31 -20.29 9.34
CA VAL A 35 -10.02 -19.25 10.11
C VAL A 35 -9.84 -19.41 11.62
N ASN A 36 -9.75 -20.66 12.09
CA ASN A 36 -9.64 -20.99 13.51
C ASN A 36 -8.21 -20.94 14.05
N ASN A 37 -7.20 -20.77 13.18
CA ASN A 37 -5.80 -20.73 13.57
C ASN A 37 -5.18 -19.38 13.17
N ILE A 38 -5.33 -18.41 14.08
CA ILE A 38 -4.91 -17.03 13.85
C ILE A 38 -3.40 -16.92 13.64
N GLU A 39 -2.60 -17.67 14.40
CA GLU A 39 -1.14 -17.65 14.35
C GLU A 39 -0.65 -18.15 12.99
N ARG A 40 -1.08 -19.36 12.59
CA ARG A 40 -0.67 -19.95 11.31
C ARG A 40 -1.10 -19.10 10.12
N ARG A 41 -2.30 -18.52 10.18
CA ARG A 41 -2.80 -17.60 9.14
C ARG A 41 -1.94 -16.34 9.07
N GLY A 42 -1.57 -15.77 10.22
CA GLY A 42 -0.67 -14.64 10.32
C GLY A 42 0.70 -14.95 9.71
N ASP A 43 1.32 -16.04 10.15
CA ASP A 43 2.64 -16.49 9.67
C ASP A 43 2.66 -16.71 8.17
N LEU A 44 1.62 -17.32 7.61
CA LEU A 44 1.53 -17.56 6.17
C LEU A 44 1.45 -16.24 5.39
N LEU A 45 0.58 -15.32 5.81
CA LEU A 45 0.44 -14.02 5.17
C LEU A 45 1.71 -13.19 5.28
N GLU A 46 2.30 -13.14 6.47
CA GLU A 46 3.54 -12.43 6.73
C GLU A 46 4.70 -12.99 5.92
N THR A 47 4.82 -14.32 5.85
CA THR A 47 5.85 -14.99 5.03
C THR A 47 5.69 -14.64 3.55
N CYS A 48 4.46 -14.68 3.02
CA CYS A 48 4.20 -14.29 1.63
C CYS A 48 4.63 -12.85 1.36
N VAL A 49 4.25 -11.91 2.22
CA VAL A 49 4.59 -10.49 2.06
C VAL A 49 6.09 -10.26 2.20
N ARG A 50 6.75 -10.87 3.18
CA ARG A 50 8.22 -10.77 3.37
C ARG A 50 8.99 -11.31 2.17
N LEU A 51 8.61 -12.48 1.65
CA LEU A 51 9.23 -13.07 0.46
C LEU A 51 9.01 -12.21 -0.79
N HIS A 52 7.81 -11.64 -0.95
CA HIS A 52 7.53 -10.71 -2.03
C HIS A 52 8.40 -9.45 -1.95
N ASN A 53 8.53 -8.87 -0.75
CA ASN A 53 9.38 -7.71 -0.51
C ASN A 53 10.86 -8.01 -0.75
N LEU A 54 11.34 -9.19 -0.33
CA LEU A 54 12.69 -9.64 -0.62
C LEU A 54 12.93 -9.71 -2.13
N ARG A 55 12.07 -10.44 -2.86
CA ARG A 55 12.17 -10.53 -4.33
C ARG A 55 12.20 -9.14 -4.98
N THR A 56 11.34 -8.24 -4.53
CA THR A 56 11.24 -6.87 -5.05
C THR A 56 12.52 -6.07 -4.82
N ARG A 57 13.19 -6.26 -3.67
CA ARG A 57 14.48 -5.64 -3.35
C ARG A 57 15.62 -6.21 -4.19
N GLU A 58 15.67 -7.54 -4.34
CA GLU A 58 16.73 -8.22 -5.08
C GLU A 58 16.64 -8.00 -6.60
N VAL A 59 15.42 -8.02 -7.16
CA VAL A 59 15.20 -7.82 -8.61
C VAL A 59 15.21 -6.34 -8.98
N GLY A 60 14.97 -5.43 -8.03
CA GLY A 60 14.96 -3.98 -8.25
C GLY A 60 13.75 -3.44 -9.03
N ILE A 61 12.80 -4.30 -9.41
CA ILE A 61 11.59 -3.92 -10.14
C ILE A 61 10.45 -3.71 -9.12
N ASN A 62 10.29 -2.47 -8.67
CA ASN A 62 9.20 -2.05 -7.78
C ASN A 62 8.44 -0.88 -8.40
N GLN A 63 7.32 -1.17 -9.09
CA GLN A 63 6.50 -0.13 -9.72
C GLN A 63 5.84 0.80 -8.69
N ILE A 64 5.48 0.30 -7.51
CA ILE A 64 4.95 1.14 -6.43
C ILE A 64 6.00 2.18 -6.03
N LYS A 65 7.26 1.75 -5.85
CA LYS A 65 8.38 2.65 -5.58
C LYS A 65 8.66 3.62 -6.73
N GLN A 66 8.69 3.13 -7.97
CA GLN A 66 9.05 3.98 -9.12
C GLN A 66 7.97 5.00 -9.47
N VAL A 67 6.69 4.62 -9.39
CA VAL A 67 5.58 5.46 -9.85
C VAL A 67 4.92 6.20 -8.70
N TYR A 68 4.63 5.51 -7.60
CA TYR A 68 3.82 6.07 -6.53
C TYR A 68 4.64 6.68 -5.40
N GLU A 69 5.72 6.04 -4.93
CA GLU A 69 6.62 6.63 -3.93
C GLU A 69 7.27 7.92 -4.46
N ALA A 70 7.56 8.00 -5.76
CA ALA A 70 8.02 9.23 -6.41
C ALA A 70 7.02 10.39 -6.24
N CYS A 71 5.72 10.11 -6.14
CA CYS A 71 4.72 11.15 -5.88
C CYS A 71 4.79 11.68 -4.44
N TRP A 72 5.18 10.84 -3.48
CA TRP A 72 5.33 11.24 -2.07
C TRP A 72 6.59 12.05 -1.80
N ARG A 73 7.48 12.20 -2.79
CA ARG A 73 8.66 13.06 -2.74
C ARG A 73 8.48 14.38 -3.49
N ARG A 74 7.27 14.71 -3.94
CA ARG A 74 7.01 15.90 -4.78
C ARG A 74 6.87 17.20 -3.99
N THR A 75 6.39 17.13 -2.75
CA THR A 75 6.23 18.31 -1.90
C THR A 75 6.85 18.08 -0.53
N ASP A 76 7.25 19.14 0.15
CA ASP A 76 7.81 19.07 1.51
C ASP A 76 6.83 18.45 2.51
N HIS A 77 5.52 18.60 2.27
CA HIS A 77 4.47 18.00 3.08
C HIS A 77 4.41 16.48 2.88
N ASP A 78 4.43 16.01 1.62
CA ASP A 78 4.41 14.58 1.32
C ASP A 78 5.69 13.89 1.81
N HIS A 79 6.84 14.57 1.73
CA HIS A 79 8.13 14.05 2.17
C HIS A 79 8.16 13.79 3.68
N ARG A 80 7.56 14.67 4.49
CA ARG A 80 7.43 14.46 5.95
C ARG A 80 6.58 13.24 6.29
N VAL A 81 5.45 13.06 5.62
CA VAL A 81 4.59 11.88 5.84
C VAL A 81 5.35 10.58 5.57
N TRP A 82 6.23 10.60 4.56
CA TRP A 82 7.05 9.44 4.22
C TRP A 82 8.19 9.18 5.21
N GLU A 83 8.96 10.20 5.59
CA GLU A 83 10.11 10.01 6.50
C GLU A 83 9.69 9.77 7.94
N ASP A 84 8.66 10.47 8.41
CA ASP A 84 8.17 10.37 9.78
C ASP A 84 7.18 9.21 9.93
N PHE A 85 6.94 8.39 8.89
CA PHE A 85 5.90 7.35 8.85
C PHE A 85 5.88 6.47 10.10
N ARG A 86 7.06 6.16 10.66
CA ARG A 86 7.19 5.32 11.87
C ARG A 86 6.70 6.00 13.16
N SER A 87 6.74 7.33 13.21
CA SER A 87 6.40 8.16 14.37
C SER A 87 5.00 8.77 14.31
N ILE A 88 4.33 8.75 13.16
CA ILE A 88 2.96 9.28 13.01
C ILE A 88 1.94 8.20 13.34
N LEU A 89 0.86 8.58 14.02
CA LEU A 89 -0.28 7.68 14.25
C LEU A 89 -0.94 7.35 12.91
N PHE A 90 -1.56 6.17 12.82
CA PHE A 90 -2.24 5.74 11.60
C PHE A 90 -3.40 6.69 11.20
N SER A 91 -4.07 7.31 12.18
CA SER A 91 -5.06 8.37 11.93
C SER A 91 -4.45 9.55 11.19
N ASP A 92 -3.27 9.98 11.64
CA ASP A 92 -2.58 11.15 11.12
C ASP A 92 -1.97 10.84 9.76
N GLN A 93 -1.47 9.62 9.55
CA GLN A 93 -1.07 9.13 8.23
C GLN A 93 -2.24 9.20 7.25
N ARG A 94 -3.43 8.72 7.65
CA ARG A 94 -4.63 8.78 6.82
C ARG A 94 -5.09 10.20 6.53
N GLN A 95 -4.94 11.11 7.48
CA GLN A 95 -5.36 12.51 7.31
C GLN A 95 -4.37 13.29 6.44
N ASN A 96 -3.07 13.02 6.58
CA ASN A 96 -2.00 13.68 5.84
C ASN A 96 -1.67 13.01 4.51
N ASP A 97 -2.18 11.81 4.25
CA ASP A 97 -2.05 11.14 2.95
C ASP A 97 -2.61 12.03 1.83
N ARG A 98 -1.90 12.11 0.70
CA ARG A 98 -2.31 13.03 -0.39
C ARG A 98 -3.72 12.73 -0.93
N VAL A 99 -4.17 11.49 -0.79
CA VAL A 99 -5.45 11.00 -1.28
C VAL A 99 -6.57 11.23 -0.26
N SER A 100 -6.23 11.57 0.99
CA SER A 100 -7.17 11.95 2.06
C SER A 100 -8.11 13.08 1.60
N ARG A 101 -7.54 14.06 0.89
CA ARG A 101 -8.23 15.24 0.32
C ARG A 101 -9.33 14.88 -0.69
N TYR A 102 -9.37 13.62 -1.12
CA TYR A 102 -10.34 13.10 -2.08
C TYR A 102 -11.35 12.14 -1.45
N HIS A 103 -11.23 11.83 -0.15
CA HIS A 103 -12.24 11.03 0.55
C HIS A 103 -13.42 11.92 0.92
N ILE A 104 -14.63 11.46 0.63
CA ILE A 104 -15.86 12.10 1.13
C ILE A 104 -15.99 11.70 2.60
N HIS A 105 -15.81 12.66 3.50
CA HIS A 105 -16.16 12.49 4.90
C HIS A 105 -17.68 12.62 5.01
N VAL A 106 -18.36 11.51 5.31
CA VAL A 106 -19.77 11.57 5.71
C VAL A 106 -19.78 12.17 7.10
N GLU A 107 -20.17 13.44 7.22
CA GLU A 107 -20.51 14.02 8.51
C GLU A 107 -21.80 13.34 8.97
N TYR A 108 -21.72 12.64 10.10
CA TYR A 108 -22.90 12.13 10.78
C TYR A 108 -23.33 13.22 11.77
N ASP A 109 -24.49 13.82 11.51
CA ASP A 109 -25.19 14.71 12.43
C ASP A 109 -25.56 14.00 13.75
#